data_AF-A0A1G7HRY1-F1
#
_entry.id   AF-A0A1G7HRY1-F1
#
_cell.length_a   1.000
_cell.length_b   1.000
_cell.length_c   1.000
_cell.angle_alpha   90.00
_cell.angle_beta   90.00
_cell.angle_gamma   90.00
#
_symmetry.space_group_name_H-M   'P 1'
#
loop_
_entity.id
_entity.type
_entity.pdbx_description
1 polymer ?
#
loop_
_entity_poly.entity_id
_entity_poly.type
_entity_poly.pdbx_seq_one_letter_code
_entity_poly.pdbx_strand_id
1 'polypeptide(L)'
;MILLFGPRLDRPSAIGDEGRARAASLGVAAVVAVLVTLAAGLTSGLLDAVQLAVLGGGLVAVGTALLDRERLDGLAVGQLCFMPGGLLWLGGVAAATLVGGPGGFLLAFGCGLAAMGLASAWANVTHDTTVRAMRQGWAGVLVPFVAGVVLSIVAAVALLLWEFGVAPGVPSLATLLFLFAFTAGSVWLAVTRLPLAHLLAVSREEMDRRRDRWRETTKWVVAACLSGWFLLGVLELVGALTGLYRTPGLALVVGVLSTVWVRLPVFLVGVGALLVALLAVLARRATTGNADWLAGPTFGMLALFAIPFPVLGLLLSGRGGAAGLAGAAFLAALILVAGMLFMLCYSMGPLAVELGILPDRAGSLSLASAGLLVAGIGAAALRVPGAVVFACVAGSMVVWDVGEFGLGLTVELGHRPDTRRLELLHGVAAVGLAAGAVVLATGLAILFDRLGPQGPVLSAVVLAVAGVLALLGPIRG
;
A
#
# COMPACT_ATOMS: atom_id res chain seq x y z
N MET A 1 1.06 18.88 22.63
CA MET A 1 -0.29 18.64 22.10
C MET A 1 -0.33 19.19 20.69
N ILE A 2 0.05 18.35 19.73
CA ILE A 2 0.45 18.73 18.37
C ILE A 2 -0.81 18.80 17.49
N LEU A 3 -0.89 19.87 16.70
CA LEU A 3 -1.86 20.10 15.62
C LEU A 3 -1.75 19.00 14.54
N LEU A 4 -2.22 17.79 14.82
CA LEU A 4 -2.16 16.66 13.88
C LEU A 4 -3.32 16.66 12.88
N PHE A 5 -4.42 17.34 13.22
CA PHE A 5 -5.52 17.62 12.31
C PHE A 5 -5.38 19.10 11.89
N GLY A 6 -5.57 19.40 10.61
CA GLY A 6 -5.42 20.74 10.03
C GLY A 6 -6.27 21.83 10.71
N PRO A 7 -6.39 23.04 10.13
CA PRO A 7 -7.19 24.11 10.74
C PRO A 7 -8.56 23.55 11.11
N ARG A 8 -8.87 23.64 12.42
CA ARG A 8 -10.13 23.18 13.01
C ARG A 8 -11.28 23.62 12.11
N LEU A 9 -12.30 22.78 11.99
CA LEU A 9 -13.54 23.10 11.26
C LEU A 9 -14.13 24.47 11.70
N ASP A 10 -13.76 24.94 12.89
CA ASP A 10 -14.18 26.21 13.47
C ASP A 10 -13.41 27.46 12.99
N ARG A 11 -12.36 27.33 12.14
CA ARG A 11 -11.56 28.47 11.64
C ARG A 11 -11.26 28.32 10.14
N PRO A 12 -12.19 28.72 9.25
CA PRO A 12 -11.98 28.71 7.80
C PRO A 12 -10.91 29.72 7.38
N SER A 13 -10.03 29.33 6.46
CA SER A 13 -9.17 30.27 5.74
C SER A 13 -9.93 30.78 4.52
N ALA A 14 -10.05 32.09 4.37
CA ALA A 14 -11.00 32.75 3.47
C ALA A 14 -10.79 32.51 1.95
N ILE A 15 -9.86 31.66 1.52
CA ILE A 15 -9.52 31.42 0.10
C ILE A 15 -9.27 29.93 -0.11
N GLY A 16 -10.09 29.27 -0.94
CA GLY A 16 -9.89 27.87 -1.39
C GLY A 16 -10.73 26.77 -0.71
N ASP A 17 -11.63 27.10 0.22
CA ASP A 17 -12.43 26.11 0.97
C ASP A 17 -13.76 25.72 0.28
N GLU A 18 -13.98 26.05 -1.00
CA GLU A 18 -15.26 25.81 -1.72
C GLU A 18 -15.67 24.32 -1.83
N GLY A 19 -14.71 23.40 -1.66
CA GLY A 19 -14.95 21.95 -1.68
C GLY A 19 -15.24 21.31 -0.31
N ARG A 20 -15.35 22.10 0.77
CA ARG A 20 -15.47 21.57 2.14
C ARG A 20 -16.91 21.57 2.63
N ALA A 21 -17.45 20.39 2.92
CA ALA A 21 -18.81 20.27 3.46
C ALA A 21 -18.89 20.79 4.90
N ARG A 22 -20.06 21.33 5.27
CA ARG A 22 -20.29 21.86 6.62
C ARG A 22 -20.31 20.76 7.69
N ALA A 23 -19.84 21.12 8.88
CA ALA A 23 -19.58 20.16 9.95
C ALA A 23 -20.84 19.48 10.50
N ALA A 24 -21.98 20.17 10.58
CA ALA A 24 -23.19 19.55 11.11
C ALA A 24 -23.79 18.57 10.09
N SER A 25 -23.82 18.95 8.81
CA SER A 25 -24.17 18.05 7.71
C SER A 25 -23.30 16.79 7.67
N LEU A 26 -21.97 16.93 7.73
CA LEU A 26 -21.05 15.79 7.79
C LEU A 26 -21.24 14.94 9.05
N GLY A 27 -21.57 15.57 10.18
CA GLY A 27 -21.90 14.86 11.42
C GLY A 27 -23.12 13.95 11.28
N VAL A 28 -24.19 14.45 10.66
CA VAL A 28 -25.39 13.65 10.38
C VAL A 28 -25.06 12.50 9.43
N ALA A 29 -24.36 12.77 8.32
CA ALA A 29 -23.95 11.75 7.37
C ALA A 29 -23.09 10.64 8.03
N ALA A 30 -22.15 11.02 8.89
CA ALA A 30 -21.30 10.07 9.61
C ALA A 30 -22.10 9.20 10.58
N VAL A 31 -23.02 9.78 11.35
CA VAL A 31 -23.89 9.04 12.29
C VAL A 31 -24.73 8.02 11.53
N VAL A 32 -25.35 8.42 10.42
CA VAL A 32 -26.18 7.53 9.58
C VAL A 32 -25.34 6.37 9.05
N ALA A 33 -24.18 6.65 8.46
CA ALA A 33 -23.30 5.62 7.90
C ALA A 33 -22.81 4.63 8.97
N VAL A 34 -22.45 5.12 10.16
CA VAL A 34 -22.02 4.26 11.28
C VAL A 34 -23.15 3.36 11.74
N LEU A 35 -24.36 3.90 11.98
CA LEU A 35 -25.50 3.11 12.44
C LEU A 35 -25.90 2.03 11.44
N VAL A 36 -25.95 2.38 10.15
CA VAL A 36 -26.29 1.46 9.07
C VAL A 36 -25.22 0.38 8.92
N THR A 37 -23.95 0.76 8.92
CA THR A 37 -22.82 -0.18 8.83
C THR A 37 -22.78 -1.14 10.02
N LEU A 38 -23.02 -0.64 11.22
CA LEU A 38 -23.10 -1.46 12.44
C LEU A 38 -24.26 -2.45 12.34
N ALA A 39 -25.45 -1.99 11.95
CA ALA A 39 -26.62 -2.84 11.79
C ALA A 39 -26.37 -3.94 10.76
N ALA A 40 -25.80 -3.60 9.60
CA ALA A 40 -25.47 -4.56 8.55
C ALA A 40 -24.39 -5.56 8.97
N GLY A 41 -23.34 -5.12 9.66
CA GLY A 41 -22.28 -5.99 10.19
C GLY A 41 -22.80 -6.96 11.25
N LEU A 42 -23.63 -6.48 12.19
CA LEU A 42 -24.22 -7.31 13.24
C LEU A 42 -25.17 -8.37 12.68
N THR A 43 -26.06 -7.96 11.78
CA THR A 43 -27.11 -8.85 11.25
C THR A 43 -26.61 -9.84 10.20
N SER A 44 -25.48 -9.56 9.55
CA SER A 44 -24.79 -10.50 8.66
C SER A 44 -23.84 -11.47 9.38
N GLY A 45 -23.52 -11.22 10.66
CA GLY A 45 -22.50 -11.97 11.39
C GLY A 45 -21.07 -11.70 10.92
N LEU A 46 -20.84 -10.62 10.16
CA LEU A 46 -19.55 -10.23 9.59
C LEU A 46 -18.94 -9.00 10.28
N LEU A 47 -19.37 -8.68 11.50
CA LEU A 47 -19.01 -7.45 12.20
C LEU A 47 -17.49 -7.23 12.28
N ASP A 48 -16.72 -8.25 12.63
CA ASP A 48 -15.26 -8.11 12.79
C ASP A 48 -14.57 -7.75 11.46
N ALA A 49 -14.99 -8.40 10.37
CA ALA A 49 -14.46 -8.13 9.04
C ALA A 49 -14.87 -6.74 8.52
N VAL A 50 -16.11 -6.33 8.80
CA VAL A 50 -16.62 -4.99 8.47
C VAL A 50 -15.89 -3.92 9.28
N GLN A 51 -15.65 -4.13 10.59
CA GLN A 51 -14.90 -3.20 11.43
C GLN A 51 -13.47 -3.03 10.93
N LEU A 52 -12.81 -4.12 10.54
CA LEU A 52 -11.47 -4.09 9.96
C LEU A 52 -11.45 -3.28 8.66
N ALA A 53 -12.45 -3.47 7.80
CA ALA A 53 -12.60 -2.70 6.56
C ALA A 53 -12.85 -1.22 6.82
N VAL A 54 -13.76 -0.88 7.73
CA VAL A 54 -14.09 0.50 8.12
C VAL A 54 -12.88 1.22 8.72
N LEU A 55 -12.17 0.57 9.64
CA LEU A 55 -10.95 1.10 10.25
C LEU A 55 -9.87 1.34 9.18
N GLY A 56 -9.66 0.36 8.30
CA GLY A 56 -8.73 0.47 7.19
C GLY A 56 -9.05 1.64 6.27
N GLY A 57 -10.31 1.77 5.83
CA GLY A 57 -10.78 2.88 4.99
C GLY A 57 -10.59 4.25 5.64
N GLY A 58 -10.86 4.37 6.96
CA GLY A 58 -10.61 5.58 7.72
C GLY A 58 -9.12 5.93 7.81
N LEU A 59 -8.26 4.95 8.06
CA LEU A 59 -6.80 5.13 8.10
C LEU A 59 -6.23 5.50 6.72
N VAL A 60 -6.77 4.94 5.64
CA VAL A 60 -6.41 5.33 4.26
C VAL A 60 -6.70 6.81 4.05
N ALA A 61 -7.90 7.28 4.39
CA ALA A 61 -8.27 8.68 4.23
C ALA A 61 -7.39 9.64 5.06
N VAL A 62 -7.11 9.28 6.33
CA VAL A 62 -6.18 10.03 7.19
C VAL A 62 -4.78 10.04 6.56
N GLY A 63 -4.31 8.89 6.09
CA GLY A 63 -3.05 8.77 5.37
C GLY A 63 -2.99 9.69 4.17
N THR A 64 -3.97 9.63 3.28
CA THR A 64 -4.09 10.50 2.09
C THR A 64 -3.99 11.99 2.45
N ALA A 65 -4.71 12.42 3.48
CA ALA A 65 -4.69 13.82 3.92
C ALA A 65 -3.34 14.26 4.50
N LEU A 66 -2.60 13.35 5.14
CA LEU A 66 -1.28 13.62 5.70
C LEU A 66 -0.18 13.56 4.64
N LEU A 67 -0.33 12.73 3.60
CA LEU A 67 0.62 12.63 2.48
C LEU A 67 0.66 13.89 1.61
N ASP A 68 -0.35 14.74 1.70
CA ASP A 68 -0.36 16.06 1.05
C ASP A 68 0.51 17.10 1.79
N ARG A 69 0.95 16.81 3.02
CA ARG A 69 1.78 17.73 3.81
C ARG A 69 3.23 17.67 3.32
N GLU A 70 3.84 18.84 3.18
CA GLU A 70 5.25 18.98 2.74
C GLU A 70 6.28 18.59 3.82
N ARG A 71 5.85 18.40 5.07
CA ARG A 71 6.77 18.10 6.17
C ARG A 71 7.00 16.58 6.30
N LEU A 72 8.25 16.20 6.61
CA LEU A 72 8.68 14.80 6.75
C LEU A 72 7.90 14.03 7.82
N ASP A 73 7.50 14.68 8.92
CA ASP A 73 6.67 14.09 9.98
C ASP A 73 5.27 13.74 9.46
N GLY A 74 4.66 14.65 8.69
CA GLY A 74 3.38 14.42 8.00
C GLY A 74 3.46 13.27 7.00
N LEU A 75 4.51 13.21 6.18
CA LEU A 75 4.74 12.13 5.21
C LEU A 75 4.95 10.78 5.91
N ALA A 76 5.71 10.74 7.01
CA ALA A 76 5.98 9.53 7.76
C ALA A 76 4.70 8.95 8.38
N VAL A 77 3.95 9.77 9.11
CA VAL A 77 2.68 9.35 9.72
C VAL A 77 1.65 9.03 8.64
N GLY A 78 1.62 9.80 7.56
CA GLY A 78 0.76 9.55 6.41
C GLY A 78 0.97 8.17 5.81
N GLN A 79 2.22 7.74 5.60
CA GLN A 79 2.52 6.41 5.07
C GLN A 79 2.21 5.28 6.06
N LEU A 80 2.46 5.51 7.36
CA LEU A 80 2.11 4.58 8.44
C LEU A 80 0.60 4.40 8.60
N CYS A 81 -0.22 5.38 8.23
CA CYS A 81 -1.67 5.23 8.18
C CYS A 81 -2.13 4.65 6.84
N PHE A 82 -1.60 5.15 5.72
CA PHE A 82 -2.06 4.86 4.38
C PHE A 82 -1.85 3.38 3.99
N MET A 83 -0.62 2.88 4.09
CA MET A 83 -0.29 1.53 3.64
C MET A 83 -0.87 0.45 4.55
N PRO A 84 -0.67 0.48 5.88
CA PRO A 84 -1.35 -0.45 6.80
C PRO A 84 -2.87 -0.31 6.75
N GLY A 85 -3.40 0.90 6.63
CA GLY A 85 -4.84 1.13 6.46
C GLY A 85 -5.39 0.43 5.22
N GLY A 86 -4.71 0.54 4.08
CA GLY A 86 -5.08 -0.14 2.85
C GLY A 86 -5.03 -1.67 2.96
N LEU A 87 -4.02 -2.21 3.65
CA LEU A 87 -3.92 -3.63 3.95
C LEU A 87 -5.00 -4.12 4.92
N LEU A 88 -5.33 -3.34 5.96
CA LEU A 88 -6.43 -3.64 6.88
C LEU A 88 -7.77 -3.62 6.13
N TRP A 89 -7.96 -2.66 5.23
CA TRP A 89 -9.15 -2.57 4.41
C TRP A 89 -9.30 -3.82 3.53
N LEU A 90 -8.27 -4.17 2.76
CA LEU A 90 -8.25 -5.41 1.97
C LEU A 90 -8.39 -6.66 2.83
N GLY A 91 -7.77 -6.69 4.01
CA GLY A 91 -7.87 -7.80 4.95
C GLY A 91 -9.30 -8.00 5.44
N GLY A 92 -10.01 -6.91 5.76
CA GLY A 92 -11.43 -6.95 6.14
C GLY A 92 -12.31 -7.42 4.99
N VAL A 93 -12.06 -6.91 3.78
CA VAL A 93 -12.78 -7.36 2.56
C VAL A 93 -12.53 -8.84 2.28
N ALA A 94 -11.28 -9.29 2.33
CA ALA A 94 -10.93 -10.70 2.12
C ALA A 94 -11.55 -11.60 3.19
N ALA A 95 -11.50 -11.22 4.46
CA ALA A 95 -12.12 -11.97 5.55
C ALA A 95 -13.64 -12.11 5.36
N ALA A 96 -14.33 -11.01 5.02
CA ALA A 96 -15.75 -11.06 4.72
C ALA A 96 -16.07 -11.90 3.48
N THR A 97 -15.22 -11.84 2.45
CA THR A 97 -15.38 -12.64 1.22
C THR A 97 -15.25 -14.14 1.49
N LEU A 98 -14.32 -14.54 2.35
CA LEU A 98 -14.11 -15.95 2.70
C LEU A 98 -15.30 -16.54 3.46
N VAL A 99 -15.97 -15.75 4.30
CA VAL A 99 -17.11 -16.20 5.11
C VAL A 99 -18.44 -16.05 4.37
N GLY A 100 -18.66 -14.89 3.74
CA GLY A 100 -19.93 -14.51 3.12
C GLY A 100 -19.95 -14.57 1.59
N GLY A 101 -18.89 -15.09 0.96
CA GLY A 101 -18.77 -15.15 -0.50
C GLY A 101 -18.85 -13.76 -1.17
N PRO A 102 -19.45 -13.66 -2.37
CA PRO A 102 -19.61 -12.38 -3.07
C PRO A 102 -20.43 -11.34 -2.28
N GLY A 103 -21.40 -11.78 -1.48
CA GLY A 103 -22.20 -10.87 -0.64
C GLY A 103 -21.37 -10.24 0.48
N GLY A 104 -20.51 -11.05 1.12
CA GLY A 104 -19.54 -10.58 2.12
C GLY A 104 -18.53 -9.59 1.54
N PHE A 105 -18.02 -9.87 0.32
CA PHE A 105 -17.16 -8.95 -0.43
C PHE A 105 -17.82 -7.57 -0.56
N LEU A 106 -19.02 -7.52 -1.15
CA LEU A 106 -19.73 -6.26 -1.42
C LEU A 106 -20.05 -5.50 -0.14
N LEU A 107 -20.45 -6.22 0.93
CA LEU A 107 -20.76 -5.60 2.22
C LEU A 107 -19.53 -4.91 2.82
N ALA A 108 -18.44 -5.64 3.03
CA ALA A 108 -17.24 -5.09 3.67
C ALA A 108 -16.55 -4.03 2.79
N PHE A 109 -16.50 -4.25 1.47
CA PHE A 109 -15.96 -3.29 0.52
C PHE A 109 -16.76 -1.99 0.56
N GLY A 110 -18.09 -2.07 0.46
CA GLY A 110 -19.00 -0.92 0.51
C GLY A 110 -18.89 -0.14 1.82
N CYS A 111 -18.91 -0.83 2.98
CA CYS A 111 -18.75 -0.18 4.28
C CYS A 111 -17.38 0.49 4.43
N GLY A 112 -16.30 -0.14 3.94
CA GLY A 112 -14.97 0.45 3.94
C GLY A 112 -14.86 1.68 3.02
N LEU A 113 -15.46 1.64 1.83
CA LEU A 113 -15.58 2.81 0.95
C LEU A 113 -16.41 3.93 1.58
N ALA A 114 -17.50 3.59 2.25
CA ALA A 114 -18.34 4.54 2.96
C ALA A 114 -17.53 5.32 4.02
N ALA A 115 -16.78 4.59 4.84
CA ALA A 115 -15.90 5.14 5.85
C ALA A 115 -14.76 5.97 5.25
N MET A 116 -14.12 5.48 4.18
CA MET A 116 -13.05 6.19 3.47
C MET A 116 -13.55 7.49 2.85
N GLY A 117 -14.73 7.50 2.23
CA GLY A 117 -15.37 8.69 1.67
C GLY A 117 -15.69 9.74 2.74
N LEU A 118 -16.32 9.33 3.85
CA LEU A 118 -16.64 10.24 4.95
C LEU A 118 -15.39 10.80 5.62
N ALA A 119 -14.40 9.96 5.91
CA ALA A 119 -13.14 10.40 6.49
C ALA A 119 -12.39 11.35 5.55
N SER A 120 -12.42 11.08 4.24
CA SER A 120 -11.87 11.97 3.20
C SER A 120 -12.59 13.32 3.16
N ALA A 121 -13.92 13.32 3.31
CA ALA A 121 -14.71 14.55 3.38
C ALA A 121 -14.37 15.38 4.63
N TRP A 122 -14.23 14.74 5.80
CA TRP A 122 -13.79 15.40 7.03
C TRP A 122 -12.37 15.98 6.93
N ALA A 123 -11.48 15.26 6.25
CA ALA A 123 -10.08 15.64 6.08
C ALA A 123 -9.85 16.59 4.89
N ASN A 124 -10.89 16.93 4.13
CA ASN A 124 -10.83 17.76 2.93
C ASN A 124 -9.86 17.22 1.87
N VAL A 125 -9.90 15.91 1.63
CA VAL A 125 -9.12 15.23 0.59
C VAL A 125 -9.68 15.61 -0.77
N THR A 126 -8.89 16.32 -1.57
CA THR A 126 -9.21 16.71 -2.95
C THR A 126 -8.65 15.72 -3.97
N HIS A 127 -9.02 15.88 -5.24
CA HIS A 127 -8.46 15.11 -6.34
C HIS A 127 -6.92 15.18 -6.37
N ASP A 128 -6.35 16.39 -6.26
CA ASP A 128 -4.89 16.58 -6.26
C ASP A 128 -4.20 15.85 -5.10
N THR A 129 -4.79 15.91 -3.90
CA THR A 129 -4.24 15.19 -2.74
C THR A 129 -4.29 13.67 -2.95
N THR A 130 -5.34 13.16 -3.59
CA THR A 130 -5.51 11.75 -3.91
C THR A 130 -4.48 11.30 -4.94
N VAL A 131 -4.24 12.09 -6.00
CA VAL A 131 -3.21 11.80 -7.02
C VAL A 131 -1.81 11.81 -6.41
N ARG A 132 -1.51 12.76 -5.52
CA ARG A 132 -0.22 12.79 -4.81
C ARG A 132 -0.05 11.58 -3.90
N ALA A 133 -1.06 11.26 -3.09
CA ALA A 133 -1.05 10.06 -2.24
C ALA A 133 -0.90 8.79 -3.06
N MET A 134 -1.56 8.70 -4.23
CA MET A 134 -1.42 7.58 -5.16
C MET A 134 0.03 7.45 -5.65
N ARG A 135 0.67 8.54 -6.10
CA ARG A 135 2.07 8.51 -6.54
C ARG A 135 3.02 8.08 -5.42
N GLN A 136 2.83 8.64 -4.22
CA GLN A 136 3.66 8.30 -3.06
C GLN A 136 3.41 6.86 -2.59
N GLY A 137 2.17 6.38 -2.63
CA GLY A 137 1.80 4.99 -2.32
C GLY A 137 2.41 4.00 -3.30
N TRP A 138 2.33 4.27 -4.60
CA TRP A 138 2.98 3.43 -5.63
C TRP A 138 4.49 3.39 -5.43
N ALA A 139 5.11 4.53 -5.15
CA ALA A 139 6.52 4.56 -4.82
C ALA A 139 6.81 3.76 -3.52
N GLY A 140 5.93 3.83 -2.52
CA GLY A 140 5.99 3.02 -1.29
C GLY A 140 5.80 1.53 -1.46
N VAL A 141 5.24 1.07 -2.58
CA VAL A 141 5.16 -0.37 -2.94
C VAL A 141 6.31 -0.79 -3.85
N LEU A 142 6.58 0.00 -4.90
CA LEU A 142 7.55 -0.34 -5.94
C LEU A 142 9.00 -0.23 -5.45
N VAL A 143 9.32 0.77 -4.61
CA VAL A 143 10.68 0.92 -4.08
C VAL A 143 11.06 -0.28 -3.20
N PRO A 144 10.22 -0.72 -2.23
CA PRO A 144 10.49 -1.94 -1.49
C PRO A 144 10.51 -3.20 -2.35
N PHE A 145 9.63 -3.29 -3.37
CA PHE A 145 9.65 -4.41 -4.32
C PHE A 145 11.01 -4.51 -5.01
N VAL A 146 11.48 -3.42 -5.62
CA VAL A 146 12.75 -3.39 -6.34
C VAL A 146 13.92 -3.61 -5.39
N ALA A 147 13.92 -2.97 -4.22
CA ALA A 147 14.94 -3.16 -3.20
C ALA A 147 14.98 -4.63 -2.72
N GLY A 148 13.82 -5.23 -2.46
CA GLY A 148 13.67 -6.63 -2.07
C GLY A 148 14.17 -7.59 -3.14
N VAL A 149 13.83 -7.37 -4.42
CA VAL A 149 14.35 -8.15 -5.55
C VAL A 149 15.87 -8.03 -5.65
N VAL A 150 16.42 -6.82 -5.56
CA VAL A 150 17.87 -6.60 -5.61
C VAL A 150 18.58 -7.28 -4.44
N LEU A 151 18.07 -7.12 -3.21
CA LEU A 151 18.62 -7.79 -2.03
C LEU A 151 18.52 -9.32 -2.13
N SER A 152 17.43 -9.85 -2.69
CA SER A 152 17.25 -11.29 -2.90
C SER A 152 18.24 -11.82 -3.94
N ILE A 153 18.49 -11.08 -5.02
CA ILE A 153 19.51 -11.43 -6.02
C ILE A 153 20.89 -11.40 -5.38
N VAL A 154 21.22 -10.36 -4.59
CA VAL A 154 22.49 -10.27 -3.87
C VAL A 154 22.66 -11.44 -2.90
N ALA A 155 21.61 -11.78 -2.14
CA ALA A 155 21.62 -12.92 -1.23
C ALA A 155 21.77 -14.26 -1.98
N ALA A 156 21.05 -14.45 -3.09
CA ALA A 156 21.16 -15.65 -3.92
C ALA A 156 22.56 -15.79 -4.53
N VAL A 157 23.14 -14.70 -5.05
CA VAL A 157 24.51 -14.67 -5.55
C VAL A 157 25.49 -14.97 -4.42
N ALA A 158 25.30 -14.39 -3.23
CA ALA A 158 26.13 -14.67 -2.06
C ALA A 158 26.04 -16.14 -1.61
N LEU A 159 24.84 -16.74 -1.62
CA LEU A 159 24.63 -18.16 -1.32
C LEU A 159 25.25 -19.08 -2.38
N LEU A 160 25.10 -18.76 -3.66
CA LEU A 160 25.76 -19.49 -4.75
C LEU A 160 27.28 -19.39 -4.62
N LEU A 161 27.80 -18.19 -4.37
CA LEU A 161 29.23 -17.97 -4.10
C LEU A 161 29.71 -18.69 -2.83
N TRP A 162 28.84 -18.83 -1.82
CA TRP A 162 29.14 -19.60 -0.63
C TRP A 162 29.25 -21.09 -0.96
N GLU A 163 28.25 -21.66 -1.64
CA GLU A 163 28.22 -23.09 -2.00
C GLU A 163 29.32 -23.49 -2.98
N PHE A 164 29.55 -22.67 -4.01
CA PHE A 164 30.57 -22.96 -5.03
C PHE A 164 31.97 -22.48 -4.64
N GLY A 165 32.06 -21.44 -3.81
CA GLY A 165 33.30 -20.75 -3.51
C GLY A 165 33.85 -21.05 -2.13
N VAL A 166 33.04 -21.26 -1.09
CA VAL A 166 33.53 -21.31 0.30
C VAL A 166 33.24 -22.64 0.99
N ALA A 167 32.13 -23.31 0.68
CA ALA A 167 31.75 -24.57 1.29
C ALA A 167 32.82 -25.67 1.07
N PRO A 168 33.00 -26.60 2.03
CA PRO A 168 33.97 -27.68 1.91
C PRO A 168 33.64 -28.58 0.73
N GLY A 169 34.38 -28.42 -0.35
CA GLY A 169 34.25 -29.17 -1.60
C GLY A 169 35.62 -29.48 -2.21
N VAL A 170 35.62 -29.97 -3.45
CA VAL A 170 36.87 -30.28 -4.16
C VAL A 170 37.68 -28.99 -4.36
N PRO A 171 38.97 -28.95 -3.95
CA PRO A 171 39.82 -27.78 -4.16
C PRO A 171 39.87 -27.42 -5.65
N SER A 172 39.43 -26.21 -6.00
CA SER A 172 39.38 -25.71 -7.38
C SER A 172 40.00 -24.33 -7.46
N LEU A 173 40.95 -24.13 -8.38
CA LEU A 173 41.54 -22.81 -8.63
C LEU A 173 40.56 -21.91 -9.39
N ALA A 174 39.69 -22.48 -10.21
CA ALA A 174 38.66 -21.74 -10.92
C ALA A 174 37.75 -21.00 -9.94
N THR A 175 37.26 -21.69 -8.90
CA THR A 175 36.39 -21.08 -7.87
C THR A 175 37.06 -19.92 -7.13
N LEU A 176 38.37 -20.02 -6.86
CA LEU A 176 39.14 -18.94 -6.24
C LEU A 176 39.29 -17.73 -7.16
N LEU A 177 39.60 -17.94 -8.46
CA LEU A 177 39.70 -16.85 -9.44
C LEU A 177 38.36 -16.13 -9.65
N PHE A 178 37.25 -16.88 -9.65
CA PHE A 178 35.92 -16.29 -9.68
C PHE A 178 35.64 -15.41 -8.45
N LEU A 179 36.04 -15.87 -7.26
CA LEU A 179 35.88 -15.11 -6.03
C LEU A 179 36.70 -13.81 -6.03
N PHE A 180 37.92 -13.85 -6.58
CA PHE A 180 38.74 -12.65 -6.78
C PHE A 180 38.12 -11.69 -7.80
N ALA A 181 37.61 -12.20 -8.93
CA ALA A 181 36.91 -11.39 -9.92
C ALA A 181 35.68 -10.68 -9.31
N PHE A 182 34.86 -11.43 -8.55
CA PHE A 182 33.69 -10.91 -7.85
C PHE A 182 34.08 -9.83 -6.83
N THR A 183 35.09 -10.10 -6.02
CA THR A 183 35.55 -9.18 -4.96
C THR A 183 36.12 -7.91 -5.56
N ALA A 184 36.99 -8.02 -6.57
CA ALA A 184 37.57 -6.89 -7.27
C ALA A 184 36.48 -6.05 -7.97
N GLY A 185 35.51 -6.70 -8.63
CA GLY A 185 34.37 -6.02 -9.24
C GLY A 185 33.48 -5.29 -8.22
N SER A 186 33.21 -5.91 -7.07
CA SER A 186 32.40 -5.33 -5.99
C SER A 186 33.10 -4.15 -5.31
N VAL A 187 34.41 -4.26 -5.05
CA VAL A 187 35.23 -3.17 -4.52
C VAL A 187 35.28 -2.00 -5.51
N TRP A 188 35.45 -2.28 -6.80
CA TRP A 188 35.40 -1.24 -7.83
C TRP A 188 34.03 -0.54 -7.87
N LEU A 189 32.94 -1.29 -7.77
CA LEU A 189 31.60 -0.71 -7.68
C LEU A 189 31.45 0.18 -6.44
N ALA A 190 31.94 -0.26 -5.28
CA ALA A 190 31.91 0.53 -4.03
C ALA A 190 32.69 1.84 -4.17
N VAL A 191 33.94 1.76 -4.66
CA VAL A 191 34.83 2.91 -4.86
C VAL A 191 34.26 3.92 -5.88
N THR A 192 33.56 3.44 -6.91
CA THR A 192 32.93 4.32 -7.91
C THR A 192 31.64 4.99 -7.43
N ARG A 193 30.95 4.41 -6.45
CA ARG A 193 29.68 4.95 -5.94
C ARG A 193 29.83 5.77 -4.65
N LEU A 194 30.86 5.51 -3.84
CA LEU A 194 31.13 6.27 -2.63
C LEU A 194 31.67 7.69 -2.93
N PRO A 195 31.30 8.70 -2.13
CA PRO A 195 31.83 10.06 -2.22
C PRO A 195 33.22 10.15 -1.57
N LEU A 196 34.17 9.33 -2.03
CA LEU A 196 35.51 9.20 -1.43
C LEU A 196 36.27 10.52 -1.35
N ALA A 197 36.06 11.44 -2.29
CA ALA A 197 36.67 12.77 -2.26
C ALA A 197 36.30 13.56 -0.98
N HIS A 198 35.05 13.44 -0.53
CA HIS A 198 34.57 14.12 0.68
C HIS A 198 35.01 13.39 1.95
N LEU A 199 35.02 12.05 1.94
CA LEU A 199 35.44 11.24 3.09
C LEU A 199 36.95 11.31 3.38
N LEU A 200 37.76 11.45 2.33
CA LEU A 200 39.23 11.49 2.44
C LEU A 200 39.79 12.91 2.41
N ALA A 201 38.94 13.94 2.34
CA ALA A 201 39.33 15.35 2.22
C ALA A 201 40.37 15.61 1.09
N VAL A 202 40.24 14.90 -0.04
CA VAL A 202 41.13 15.02 -1.20
C VAL A 202 40.44 15.84 -2.29
N SER A 203 41.21 16.61 -3.07
CA SER A 203 40.68 17.37 -4.21
C SER A 203 39.99 16.46 -5.22
N ARG A 204 38.91 16.95 -5.85
CA ARG A 204 38.10 16.16 -6.81
C ARG A 204 38.94 15.68 -7.99
N GLU A 205 39.81 16.54 -8.53
CA GLU A 205 40.67 16.21 -9.66
C GLU A 205 41.67 15.08 -9.35
N GLU A 206 42.28 15.09 -8.16
CA GLU A 206 43.21 14.02 -7.75
C GLU A 206 42.46 12.70 -7.53
N MET A 207 41.24 12.76 -6.97
CA MET A 207 40.40 11.58 -6.79
C MET A 207 39.94 10.98 -8.13
N ASP A 208 39.59 11.81 -9.11
CA ASP A 208 39.18 11.35 -10.45
C ASP A 208 40.34 10.66 -11.19
N ARG A 209 41.55 11.23 -11.13
CA ARG A 209 42.77 10.59 -11.68
C ARG A 209 43.09 9.25 -11.00
N ARG A 210 42.90 9.15 -9.68
CA ARG A 210 43.07 7.89 -8.94
C ARG A 210 42.01 6.87 -9.32
N ARG A 211 40.75 7.31 -9.46
CA ARG A 211 39.63 6.47 -9.88
C ARG A 211 39.82 5.94 -11.29
N ASP A 212 40.33 6.72 -12.23
CA ASP A 212 40.58 6.26 -13.60
C ASP A 212 41.68 5.22 -13.66
N ARG A 213 42.80 5.44 -12.96
CA ARG A 213 43.87 4.44 -12.83
C ARG A 213 43.35 3.14 -12.19
N TRP A 214 42.63 3.25 -11.08
CA TRP A 214 42.01 2.09 -10.42
C TRP A 214 41.00 1.39 -11.32
N ARG A 215 40.24 2.12 -12.13
CA ARG A 215 39.27 1.57 -13.07
C ARG A 215 39.96 0.77 -14.15
N GLU A 216 41.07 1.24 -14.72
CA GLU A 216 41.83 0.47 -15.70
C GLU A 216 42.47 -0.77 -15.09
N THR A 217 43.13 -0.64 -13.94
CA THR A 217 43.75 -1.80 -13.27
C THR A 217 42.70 -2.83 -12.86
N THR A 218 41.58 -2.40 -12.28
CA THR A 218 40.53 -3.34 -11.84
C THR A 218 39.85 -4.02 -13.01
N LYS A 219 39.64 -3.32 -14.14
CA LYS A 219 39.11 -3.95 -15.37
C LYS A 219 39.99 -5.08 -15.84
N TRP A 220 41.31 -4.87 -15.89
CA TRP A 220 42.26 -5.91 -16.31
C TRP A 220 42.35 -7.06 -15.32
N VAL A 221 42.33 -6.78 -14.01
CA VAL A 221 42.31 -7.82 -12.96
C VAL A 221 41.03 -8.66 -13.06
N VAL A 222 39.86 -8.03 -13.16
CA VAL A 222 38.58 -8.73 -13.32
C VAL A 222 38.57 -9.54 -14.61
N ALA A 223 39.03 -8.98 -15.74
CA ALA A 223 39.11 -9.70 -17.01
C ALA A 223 40.05 -10.90 -16.92
N ALA A 224 41.26 -10.74 -16.37
CA ALA A 224 42.22 -11.84 -16.19
C ALA A 224 41.69 -12.94 -15.28
N CYS A 225 41.05 -12.57 -14.16
CA CYS A 225 40.43 -13.53 -13.24
C CYS A 225 39.25 -14.26 -13.88
N LEU A 226 38.39 -13.57 -14.66
CA LEU A 226 37.27 -14.20 -15.37
C LEU A 226 37.75 -15.10 -16.52
N SER A 227 38.74 -14.68 -17.30
CA SER A 227 39.36 -15.51 -18.34
C SER A 227 40.06 -16.74 -17.74
N GLY A 228 40.77 -16.56 -16.62
CA GLY A 228 41.40 -17.67 -15.89
C GLY A 228 40.37 -18.62 -15.27
N TRP A 229 39.28 -18.09 -14.69
CA TRP A 229 38.15 -18.89 -14.23
C TRP A 229 37.54 -19.71 -15.35
N PHE A 230 37.27 -19.10 -16.50
CA PHE A 230 36.70 -19.79 -17.66
C PHE A 230 37.63 -20.88 -18.18
N LEU A 231 38.91 -20.56 -18.39
CA LEU A 231 39.90 -21.51 -18.90
C LEU A 231 40.13 -22.68 -17.94
N LEU A 232 40.38 -22.41 -16.66
CA LEU A 232 40.57 -23.45 -15.65
C LEU A 232 39.29 -24.25 -15.42
N GLY A 233 38.12 -23.60 -15.45
CA GLY A 233 36.83 -24.28 -15.33
C GLY A 233 36.57 -25.26 -16.47
N VAL A 234 36.87 -24.88 -17.72
CA VAL A 234 36.77 -25.79 -18.88
C VAL A 234 37.77 -26.95 -18.77
N LEU A 235 39.01 -26.67 -18.33
CA LEU A 235 40.01 -27.72 -18.15
C LEU A 235 39.70 -28.65 -16.96
N GLU A 236 39.09 -28.15 -15.89
CA GLU A 236 38.56 -28.94 -14.77
C GLU A 236 37.41 -29.83 -15.25
N LEU A 237 36.48 -29.28 -16.06
CA LEU A 237 35.32 -29.99 -16.60
C LEU A 237 35.70 -31.17 -17.52
N VAL A 238 36.72 -30.98 -18.37
CA VAL A 238 37.22 -32.04 -19.27
C VAL A 238 38.17 -33.01 -18.53
N GLY A 239 38.42 -32.78 -17.23
CA GLY A 239 39.29 -33.62 -16.41
C GLY A 239 40.78 -33.45 -16.71
N ALA A 240 41.17 -32.50 -17.56
CA ALA A 240 42.55 -32.26 -17.96
C ALA A 240 43.45 -31.84 -16.77
N LEU A 241 42.88 -31.25 -15.72
CA LEU A 241 43.62 -30.82 -14.53
C LEU A 241 43.74 -31.90 -13.44
N THR A 242 43.07 -33.05 -13.59
CA THR A 242 43.13 -34.13 -12.59
C THR A 242 44.54 -34.71 -12.40
N GLY A 243 45.33 -34.80 -13.47
CA GLY A 243 46.74 -35.23 -13.38
C GLY A 243 47.64 -34.17 -12.74
N LEU A 244 47.37 -32.88 -13.00
CA LEU A 244 48.15 -31.77 -12.47
C LEU A 244 47.94 -31.59 -10.96
N TYR A 245 46.69 -31.72 -10.49
CA TYR A 245 46.35 -31.65 -9.06
C TYR A 245 46.86 -32.83 -8.23
N ARG A 246 47.38 -33.89 -8.86
CA ARG A 246 48.04 -35.00 -8.15
C ARG A 246 49.53 -34.75 -7.88
N THR A 247 50.11 -33.70 -8.45
CA THR A 247 51.50 -33.33 -8.15
C THR A 247 51.57 -32.78 -6.72
N PRO A 248 52.40 -33.34 -5.82
CA PRO A 248 52.30 -33.08 -4.37
C PRO A 248 52.54 -31.60 -4.00
N GLY A 249 53.43 -30.90 -4.72
CA GLY A 249 53.67 -29.48 -4.50
C GLY A 249 52.47 -28.60 -4.90
N LEU A 250 51.86 -28.88 -6.05
CA LEU A 250 50.72 -28.10 -6.55
C LEU A 250 49.45 -28.43 -5.76
N ALA A 251 49.27 -29.69 -5.37
CA ALA A 251 48.17 -30.14 -4.52
C ALA A 251 48.16 -29.40 -3.17
N LEU A 252 49.32 -29.21 -2.56
CA LEU A 252 49.46 -28.49 -1.29
C LEU A 252 49.12 -27.01 -1.45
N VAL A 253 49.65 -26.35 -2.50
CA VAL A 253 49.37 -24.92 -2.77
C VAL A 253 47.89 -24.71 -3.06
N VAL A 254 47.29 -25.53 -3.93
CA VAL A 254 45.87 -25.45 -4.28
C VAL A 254 44.99 -25.77 -3.08
N GLY A 255 45.39 -26.76 -2.26
CA GLY A 255 44.69 -27.12 -1.02
C GLY A 255 44.67 -25.98 -0.02
N VAL A 256 45.81 -25.34 0.24
CA VAL A 256 45.92 -24.19 1.16
C VAL A 256 45.10 -23.00 0.64
N LEU A 257 45.25 -22.64 -0.64
CA LEU A 257 44.49 -21.55 -1.26
C LEU A 257 42.99 -21.84 -1.35
N SER A 258 42.60 -23.11 -1.28
CA SER A 258 41.20 -23.53 -1.30
C SER A 258 40.58 -23.68 0.08
N THR A 259 41.33 -23.41 1.15
CA THR A 259 40.78 -23.47 2.51
C THR A 259 39.74 -22.39 2.74
N VAL A 260 38.72 -22.73 3.54
CA VAL A 260 37.69 -21.80 4.02
C VAL A 260 38.33 -20.53 4.60
N TRP A 261 39.46 -20.65 5.30
CA TRP A 261 40.16 -19.52 5.92
C TRP A 261 40.73 -18.50 4.94
N VAL A 262 41.09 -18.92 3.72
CA VAL A 262 41.56 -18.00 2.66
C VAL A 262 40.37 -17.42 1.90
N ARG A 263 39.35 -18.23 1.64
CA ARG A 263 38.21 -17.84 0.80
C ARG A 263 37.18 -16.99 1.55
N LEU A 264 36.94 -17.26 2.83
CA LEU A 264 35.97 -16.55 3.65
C LEU A 264 36.25 -15.04 3.75
N PRO A 265 37.49 -14.57 4.06
CA PRO A 265 37.77 -13.14 4.12
C PRO A 265 37.57 -12.45 2.76
N VAL A 266 38.02 -13.07 1.67
CA VAL A 266 37.86 -12.52 0.31
C VAL A 266 36.38 -12.38 -0.03
N PHE A 267 35.58 -13.42 0.26
CA PHE A 267 34.14 -13.40 0.09
C PHE A 267 33.45 -12.30 0.91
N LEU A 268 33.77 -12.19 2.20
CA LEU A 268 33.20 -11.18 3.09
C LEU A 268 33.54 -9.75 2.63
N VAL A 269 34.76 -9.52 2.14
CA VAL A 269 35.15 -8.23 1.55
C VAL A 269 34.34 -7.95 0.28
N GLY A 270 34.15 -8.94 -0.59
CA GLY A 270 33.34 -8.79 -1.81
C GLY A 270 31.88 -8.45 -1.52
N VAL A 271 31.23 -9.21 -0.65
CA VAL A 271 29.83 -8.99 -0.25
C VAL A 271 29.68 -7.65 0.49
N GLY A 272 30.58 -7.35 1.43
CA GLY A 272 30.58 -6.08 2.15
C GLY A 272 30.74 -4.88 1.22
N ALA A 273 31.68 -4.95 0.27
CA ALA A 273 31.86 -3.90 -0.73
C ALA A 273 30.62 -3.72 -1.62
N LEU A 274 29.99 -4.81 -2.06
CA LEU A 274 28.76 -4.75 -2.85
C LEU A 274 27.61 -4.09 -2.08
N LEU A 275 27.42 -4.45 -0.81
CA LEU A 275 26.44 -3.83 0.07
C LEU A 275 26.70 -2.33 0.27
N VAL A 276 27.95 -1.95 0.51
CA VAL A 276 28.35 -0.53 0.64
C VAL A 276 28.09 0.24 -0.65
N ALA A 277 28.40 -0.35 -1.81
CA ALA A 277 28.11 0.25 -3.11
C ALA A 277 26.60 0.50 -3.29
N LEU A 278 25.78 -0.50 -2.94
CA LEU A 278 24.32 -0.42 -3.02
C LEU A 278 23.79 0.68 -2.11
N LEU A 279 24.22 0.71 -0.85
CA LEU A 279 23.86 1.73 0.14
C LEU A 279 24.27 3.12 -0.33
N ALA A 280 25.47 3.27 -0.90
CA ALA A 280 25.94 4.56 -1.44
C ALA A 280 25.06 5.06 -2.59
N VAL A 281 24.59 4.16 -3.47
CA VAL A 281 23.66 4.52 -4.56
C VAL A 281 22.30 4.94 -4.02
N LEU A 282 21.77 4.18 -3.06
CA LEU A 282 20.50 4.49 -2.40
C LEU A 282 20.58 5.84 -1.65
N ALA A 283 21.63 6.05 -0.87
CA ALA A 283 21.88 7.29 -0.15
C ALA A 283 22.04 8.48 -1.10
N ARG A 284 22.82 8.32 -2.19
CA ARG A 284 23.00 9.41 -3.17
C ARG A 284 21.69 9.80 -3.83
N ARG A 285 20.85 8.82 -4.20
CA ARG A 285 19.51 9.08 -4.73
C ARG A 285 18.60 9.75 -3.71
N ALA A 286 18.71 9.40 -2.43
CA ALA A 286 18.00 10.05 -1.34
C ALA A 286 18.47 11.49 -1.10
N THR A 287 19.74 11.82 -1.31
CA THR A 287 20.31 13.15 -0.94
C THR A 287 20.31 14.21 -2.05
N THR A 288 20.13 13.87 -3.33
CA THR A 288 20.25 14.83 -4.46
C THR A 288 19.08 15.82 -4.60
N GLY A 289 18.55 16.37 -3.50
CA GLY A 289 17.54 17.44 -3.48
C GLY A 289 16.12 17.01 -3.87
N ASN A 290 15.96 15.76 -4.30
CA ASN A 290 14.68 15.11 -4.55
C ASN A 290 14.41 14.13 -3.39
N ALA A 291 14.78 14.48 -2.15
CA ALA A 291 14.69 13.58 -1.00
C ALA A 291 13.24 13.32 -0.58
N ASP A 292 12.36 14.31 -0.82
CA ASP A 292 10.97 14.30 -0.39
C ASP A 292 10.16 13.19 -1.08
N TRP A 293 10.47 12.85 -2.33
CA TRP A 293 9.81 11.72 -3.01
C TRP A 293 10.28 10.35 -2.52
N LEU A 294 11.43 10.25 -1.84
CA LEU A 294 11.98 9.00 -1.30
C LEU A 294 11.65 8.80 0.19
N ALA A 295 11.43 9.89 0.94
CA ALA A 295 11.03 9.82 2.35
C ALA A 295 9.73 9.00 2.52
N GLY A 296 8.68 9.33 1.76
CA GLY A 296 7.43 8.59 1.76
C GLY A 296 7.62 7.08 1.49
N PRO A 297 8.26 6.68 0.38
CA PRO A 297 8.54 5.28 0.09
C PRO A 297 9.35 4.54 1.15
N THR A 298 10.28 5.23 1.82
CA THR A 298 11.08 4.64 2.90
C THR A 298 10.20 4.34 4.13
N PHE A 299 9.28 5.23 4.49
CA PHE A 299 8.28 4.96 5.53
C PHE A 299 7.26 3.91 5.11
N GLY A 300 6.85 3.89 3.83
CA GLY A 300 6.03 2.81 3.26
C GLY A 300 6.74 1.45 3.36
N MET A 301 8.04 1.42 3.11
CA MET A 301 8.89 0.23 3.31
C MET A 301 8.89 -0.22 4.77
N LEU A 302 9.08 0.70 5.71
CA LEU A 302 9.04 0.40 7.15
C LEU A 302 7.66 -0.12 7.56
N ALA A 303 6.59 0.48 7.08
CA ALA A 303 5.21 0.05 7.36
C ALA A 303 4.93 -1.37 6.83
N LEU A 304 5.34 -1.64 5.58
CA LEU A 304 5.13 -2.92 4.90
C LEU A 304 6.03 -4.06 5.42
N PHE A 305 7.28 -3.76 5.74
CA PHE A 305 8.31 -4.78 6.01
C PHE A 305 8.82 -4.77 7.46
N ALA A 306 8.98 -3.61 8.11
CA ALA A 306 9.62 -3.55 9.43
C ALA A 306 8.72 -3.99 10.60
N ILE A 307 7.40 -3.99 10.43
CA ILE A 307 6.46 -4.46 11.47
C ILE A 307 6.20 -5.98 11.37
N PRO A 308 5.86 -6.55 10.20
CA PRO A 308 5.56 -7.98 10.10
C PRO A 308 6.81 -8.88 10.18
N PHE A 309 7.97 -8.45 9.66
CA PHE A 309 9.15 -9.34 9.58
C PHE A 309 9.81 -9.67 10.92
N PRO A 310 9.99 -8.75 11.88
CA PRO A 310 10.62 -9.10 13.16
C PRO A 310 9.73 -10.00 14.00
N VAL A 311 8.40 -9.77 14.00
CA VAL A 311 7.42 -10.63 14.67
C VAL A 311 7.41 -12.02 14.05
N LEU A 312 7.47 -12.11 12.73
CA LEU A 312 7.52 -13.37 12.00
C LEU A 312 8.87 -14.09 12.16
N GLY A 313 9.97 -13.34 12.16
CA GLY A 313 11.29 -13.85 12.49
C GLY A 313 11.34 -14.44 13.89
N LEU A 314 10.70 -13.78 14.87
CA LEU A 314 10.53 -14.31 16.22
C LEU A 314 9.66 -15.58 16.23
N LEU A 315 8.51 -15.57 15.56
CA LEU A 315 7.58 -16.71 15.51
C LEU A 315 8.15 -17.93 14.77
N LEU A 316 9.01 -17.71 13.78
CA LEU A 316 9.61 -18.76 12.95
C LEU A 316 11.00 -19.20 13.44
N SER A 317 11.70 -18.37 14.21
CA SER A 317 12.96 -18.74 14.87
C SER A 317 12.77 -19.92 15.85
N GLY A 318 11.56 -20.09 16.39
CA GLY A 318 11.19 -21.24 17.23
C GLY A 318 10.97 -22.57 16.49
N ARG A 319 10.93 -22.58 15.14
CA ARG A 319 10.61 -23.76 14.33
C ARG A 319 11.74 -24.33 13.46
N GLY A 320 12.93 -23.71 13.48
CA GLY A 320 14.16 -24.26 12.91
C GLY A 320 14.14 -24.57 11.40
N GLY A 321 14.88 -23.78 10.60
CA GLY A 321 15.30 -24.17 9.24
C GLY A 321 14.58 -23.49 8.06
N ALA A 322 14.88 -23.98 6.85
CA ALA A 322 14.48 -23.42 5.54
C ALA A 322 12.97 -23.20 5.37
N ALA A 323 12.13 -23.99 6.07
CA ALA A 323 10.67 -23.83 6.07
C ALA A 323 10.21 -22.50 6.70
N GLY A 324 10.92 -22.00 7.72
CA GLY A 324 10.65 -20.68 8.30
C GLY A 324 10.99 -19.56 7.34
N LEU A 325 12.12 -19.65 6.65
CA LEU A 325 12.50 -18.67 5.62
C LEU A 325 11.51 -18.66 4.44
N ALA A 326 11.07 -19.85 3.99
CA ALA A 326 10.06 -19.97 2.94
C ALA A 326 8.70 -19.38 3.36
N GLY A 327 8.24 -19.64 4.59
CA GLY A 327 7.01 -19.04 5.12
C GLY A 327 7.09 -17.52 5.23
N ALA A 328 8.24 -16.99 5.65
CA ALA A 328 8.48 -15.55 5.70
C ALA A 328 8.48 -14.90 4.31
N ALA A 329 9.16 -15.53 3.35
CA ALA A 329 9.19 -15.06 1.96
C ALA A 329 7.80 -15.10 1.32
N PHE A 330 7.02 -16.16 1.56
CA PHE A 330 5.65 -16.27 1.06
C PHE A 330 4.74 -15.18 1.63
N LEU A 331 4.78 -14.94 2.94
CA LEU A 331 3.98 -13.88 3.55
C LEU A 331 4.40 -12.49 3.06
N ALA A 332 5.70 -12.25 2.91
CA ALA A 332 6.21 -11.01 2.34
C ALA A 332 5.70 -10.77 0.91
N ALA A 333 5.73 -11.81 0.07
CA ALA A 333 5.18 -11.75 -1.27
C ALA A 333 3.67 -11.48 -1.23
N LEU A 334 2.94 -12.12 -0.31
CA LEU A 334 1.51 -11.90 -0.14
C LEU A 334 1.18 -10.46 0.28
N ILE A 335 1.90 -9.90 1.25
CA ILE A 335 1.75 -8.50 1.69
C ILE A 335 2.04 -7.54 0.54
N LEU A 336 3.07 -7.83 -0.26
CA LEU A 336 3.46 -7.02 -1.40
C LEU A 336 2.41 -7.05 -2.52
N VAL A 337 1.89 -8.24 -2.85
CA VAL A 337 0.79 -8.43 -3.80
C VAL A 337 -0.48 -7.73 -3.29
N ALA A 338 -0.81 -7.85 -2.01
CA ALA A 338 -1.93 -7.14 -1.40
C ALA A 338 -1.73 -5.61 -1.47
N GLY A 339 -0.51 -5.11 -1.23
CA GLY A 339 -0.17 -3.71 -1.39
C GLY A 339 -0.36 -3.21 -2.83
N MET A 340 0.09 -4.00 -3.82
CA MET A 340 -0.13 -3.68 -5.25
C MET A 340 -1.61 -3.70 -5.61
N LEU A 341 -2.37 -4.68 -5.13
CA LEU A 341 -3.82 -4.77 -5.35
C LEU A 341 -4.54 -3.57 -4.74
N PHE A 342 -4.18 -3.18 -3.52
CA PHE A 342 -4.71 -1.99 -2.86
C PHE A 342 -4.43 -0.75 -3.70
N MET A 343 -3.19 -0.55 -4.13
CA MET A 343 -2.82 0.60 -4.95
C MET A 343 -3.55 0.62 -6.29
N LEU A 344 -3.78 -0.53 -6.91
CA LEU A 344 -4.58 -0.63 -8.13
C LEU A 344 -6.03 -0.20 -7.87
N CYS A 345 -6.67 -0.71 -6.81
CA CYS A 345 -8.01 -0.31 -6.41
C CYS A 345 -8.10 1.18 -6.09
N TYR A 346 -7.13 1.71 -5.32
CA TYR A 346 -7.09 3.12 -4.95
C TYR A 346 -6.90 4.05 -6.16
N SER A 347 -6.12 3.61 -7.16
CA SER A 347 -5.89 4.37 -8.40
C SER A 347 -7.16 4.54 -9.25
N MET A 348 -8.20 3.72 -9.03
CA MET A 348 -9.48 3.88 -9.70
C MET A 348 -10.21 5.16 -9.28
N GLY A 349 -9.94 5.70 -8.08
CA GLY A 349 -10.57 6.92 -7.57
C GLY A 349 -10.26 8.15 -8.45
N PRO A 350 -8.99 8.56 -8.59
CA PRO A 350 -8.61 9.63 -9.50
C PRO A 350 -9.06 9.39 -10.94
N LEU A 351 -8.96 8.15 -11.43
CA LEU A 351 -9.41 7.79 -12.78
C LEU A 351 -10.92 8.01 -12.95
N ALA A 352 -11.74 7.67 -11.95
CA ALA A 352 -13.19 7.90 -12.00
C ALA A 352 -13.55 9.39 -12.01
N VAL A 353 -12.75 10.25 -11.36
CA VAL A 353 -12.89 11.70 -11.45
C VAL A 353 -12.50 12.20 -12.85
N GLU A 354 -11.35 11.76 -13.38
CA GLU A 354 -10.91 12.14 -14.73
C GLU A 354 -11.90 11.71 -15.84
N LEU A 355 -12.57 10.56 -15.66
CA LEU A 355 -13.60 10.07 -16.57
C LEU A 355 -14.97 10.75 -16.37
N GLY A 356 -15.11 11.67 -15.42
CA GLY A 356 -16.37 12.34 -15.10
C GLY A 356 -17.43 11.43 -14.46
N ILE A 357 -17.03 10.26 -13.95
CA ILE A 357 -17.92 9.34 -13.22
C ILE A 357 -18.19 9.88 -11.82
N LEU A 358 -17.15 10.40 -11.16
CA LEU A 358 -17.27 11.04 -9.86
C LEU A 358 -17.27 12.58 -10.03
N PRO A 359 -18.15 13.30 -9.33
CA PRO A 359 -18.17 14.75 -9.37
C PRO A 359 -16.93 15.34 -8.69
N ASP A 360 -16.26 16.29 -9.34
CA ASP A 360 -15.02 16.91 -8.84
C ASP A 360 -15.15 17.47 -7.42
N ARG A 361 -16.29 18.10 -7.11
CA ARG A 361 -16.53 18.79 -5.83
C ARG A 361 -17.08 17.90 -4.73
N ALA A 362 -17.82 16.85 -5.09
CA ALA A 362 -18.51 15.96 -4.17
C ALA A 362 -17.95 14.52 -4.20
N GLY A 363 -16.70 14.34 -4.67
CA GLY A 363 -16.08 13.04 -4.87
C GLY A 363 -16.02 12.16 -3.62
N SER A 364 -15.75 12.76 -2.46
CA SER A 364 -15.69 12.05 -1.18
C SER A 364 -17.08 11.62 -0.66
N LEU A 365 -18.09 12.48 -0.83
CA LEU A 365 -19.48 12.20 -0.43
C LEU A 365 -20.20 11.25 -1.39
N SER A 366 -19.93 11.35 -2.70
CA SER A 366 -20.37 10.35 -3.69
C SER A 366 -19.77 8.99 -3.40
N LEU A 367 -18.48 8.91 -3.08
CA LEU A 367 -17.83 7.67 -2.67
C LEU A 367 -18.47 7.10 -1.39
N ALA A 368 -18.78 7.97 -0.43
CA ALA A 368 -19.42 7.56 0.82
C ALA A 368 -20.82 6.95 0.58
N SER A 369 -21.64 7.67 -0.21
CA SER A 369 -22.98 7.26 -0.58
C SER A 369 -22.98 5.99 -1.43
N ALA A 370 -22.12 5.91 -2.45
CA ALA A 370 -21.96 4.72 -3.29
C ALA A 370 -21.50 3.51 -2.48
N GLY A 371 -20.59 3.72 -1.51
CA GLY A 371 -20.15 2.69 -0.58
C GLY A 371 -21.32 2.09 0.21
N LEU A 372 -22.20 2.91 0.77
CA LEU A 372 -23.39 2.44 1.48
C LEU A 372 -24.38 1.71 0.57
N LEU A 373 -24.53 2.16 -0.69
CA LEU A 373 -25.36 1.47 -1.67
C LEU A 373 -24.81 0.07 -1.99
N VAL A 374 -23.50 -0.04 -2.26
CA VAL A 374 -22.80 -1.31 -2.49
C VAL A 374 -22.91 -2.22 -1.27
N ALA A 375 -22.81 -1.66 -0.07
CA ALA A 375 -23.02 -2.39 1.18
C ALA A 375 -24.45 -2.95 1.28
N GLY A 376 -25.46 -2.17 0.85
CA GLY A 376 -26.85 -2.62 0.75
C GLY A 376 -27.05 -3.80 -0.22
N ILE A 377 -26.39 -3.77 -1.39
CA ILE A 377 -26.39 -4.89 -2.35
C ILE A 377 -25.76 -6.13 -1.71
N GLY A 378 -24.64 -5.97 -1.00
CA GLY A 378 -23.99 -7.05 -0.25
C GLY A 378 -24.89 -7.62 0.84
N ALA A 379 -25.54 -6.77 1.63
CA ALA A 379 -26.50 -7.18 2.67
C ALA A 379 -27.68 -7.96 2.07
N ALA A 380 -28.21 -7.51 0.93
CA ALA A 380 -29.27 -8.23 0.21
C ALA A 380 -28.80 -9.60 -0.28
N ALA A 381 -27.60 -9.69 -0.86
CA ALA A 381 -27.00 -10.95 -1.32
C ALA A 381 -26.77 -11.94 -0.16
N LEU A 382 -26.46 -11.43 1.02
CA LEU A 382 -26.32 -12.21 2.27
C LEU A 382 -27.67 -12.55 2.92
N ARG A 383 -28.80 -12.12 2.34
CA ARG A 383 -30.16 -12.34 2.87
C ARG A 383 -30.36 -11.79 4.30
N VAL A 384 -29.70 -10.68 4.58
CA VAL A 384 -29.90 -9.89 5.81
C VAL A 384 -31.35 -9.37 5.85
N PRO A 385 -31.95 -9.12 7.03
CA PRO A 385 -33.31 -8.58 7.12
C PRO A 385 -33.52 -7.36 6.22
N GLY A 386 -34.62 -7.37 5.44
CA GLY A 386 -34.89 -6.35 4.42
C GLY A 386 -34.86 -4.90 4.95
N ALA A 387 -35.24 -4.69 6.21
CA ALA A 387 -35.15 -3.39 6.86
C ALA A 387 -33.73 -2.81 6.85
N VAL A 388 -32.70 -3.65 7.03
CA VAL A 388 -31.28 -3.22 7.01
C VAL A 388 -30.85 -2.90 5.58
N VAL A 389 -31.29 -3.70 4.59
CA VAL A 389 -31.04 -3.43 3.17
C VAL A 389 -31.62 -2.08 2.77
N PHE A 390 -32.88 -1.83 3.12
CA PHE A 390 -33.52 -0.54 2.87
C PHE A 390 -32.84 0.60 3.63
N ALA A 391 -32.37 0.36 4.86
CA ALA A 391 -31.60 1.34 5.61
C ALA A 391 -30.25 1.67 4.95
N CYS A 392 -29.58 0.71 4.30
CA CYS A 392 -28.38 0.98 3.50
C CYS A 392 -28.66 1.90 2.31
N VAL A 393 -29.73 1.62 1.57
CA VAL A 393 -30.13 2.44 0.42
C VAL A 393 -30.57 3.84 0.86
N ALA A 394 -31.45 3.92 1.86
CA ALA A 394 -31.92 5.20 2.39
C ALA A 394 -30.77 6.00 3.03
N GLY A 395 -29.87 5.33 3.75
CA GLY A 395 -28.66 5.94 4.31
C GLY A 395 -27.71 6.47 3.24
N SER A 396 -27.54 5.74 2.13
CA SER A 396 -26.81 6.22 0.95
C SER A 396 -27.41 7.52 0.42
N MET A 397 -28.73 7.61 0.28
CA MET A 397 -29.41 8.83 -0.18
C MET A 397 -29.24 9.99 0.81
N VAL A 398 -29.39 9.75 2.12
CA VAL A 398 -29.21 10.78 3.15
C VAL A 398 -27.78 11.32 3.17
N VAL A 399 -26.77 10.44 3.07
CA VAL A 399 -25.36 10.85 3.03
C VAL A 399 -25.08 11.73 1.81
N TRP A 400 -25.67 11.41 0.66
CA TRP A 400 -25.57 12.21 -0.55
C TRP A 400 -26.27 13.57 -0.39
N ASP A 401 -27.55 13.57 -0.03
CA ASP A 401 -28.41 14.74 0.09
C ASP A 401 -27.85 15.77 1.10
N VAL A 402 -27.62 15.33 2.35
CA VAL A 402 -27.12 16.20 3.41
C VAL A 402 -25.70 16.68 3.10
N GLY A 403 -24.89 15.84 2.45
CA GLY A 403 -23.54 16.17 2.02
C GLY A 403 -23.52 17.24 0.93
N GLU A 404 -24.33 17.06 -0.11
CA GLU A 404 -24.47 18.00 -1.22
C GLU A 404 -25.06 19.33 -0.75
N PHE A 405 -26.09 19.30 0.09
CA PHE A 405 -26.63 20.49 0.76
C PHE A 405 -25.55 21.23 1.56
N GLY A 406 -24.74 20.50 2.33
CA GLY A 406 -23.62 21.07 3.09
C GLY A 406 -22.57 21.72 2.19
N LEU A 407 -22.25 21.12 1.04
CA LEU A 407 -21.34 21.70 0.05
C LEU A 407 -21.96 22.95 -0.60
N GLY A 408 -23.24 22.88 -0.99
CA GLY A 408 -23.97 24.01 -1.57
C GLY A 408 -23.98 25.23 -0.66
N LEU A 409 -24.26 25.05 0.64
CA LEU A 409 -24.18 26.12 1.62
C LEU A 409 -22.78 26.73 1.73
N THR A 410 -21.74 25.91 1.62
CA THR A 410 -20.36 26.41 1.61
C THR A 410 -20.08 27.26 0.37
N VAL A 411 -20.54 26.83 -0.81
CA VAL A 411 -20.34 27.55 -2.08
C VAL A 411 -21.11 28.87 -2.10
N GLU A 412 -22.38 28.86 -1.68
CA GLU A 412 -23.25 30.03 -1.78
C GLU A 412 -22.98 31.08 -0.69
N LEU A 413 -22.71 30.63 0.53
CA LEU A 413 -22.65 31.51 1.71
C LEU A 413 -21.21 31.68 2.26
N GLY A 414 -20.24 30.95 1.72
CA GLY A 414 -18.90 30.84 2.31
C GLY A 414 -18.95 30.16 3.67
N HIS A 415 -17.94 30.36 4.54
CA HIS A 415 -17.88 29.71 5.87
C HIS A 415 -18.23 30.62 7.06
N ARG A 416 -18.45 31.92 6.84
CA ARG A 416 -18.67 32.89 7.93
C ARG A 416 -20.07 32.84 8.55
N PRO A 417 -21.16 32.62 7.80
CA PRO A 417 -22.51 32.59 8.40
C PRO A 417 -22.72 31.36 9.27
N ASP A 418 -23.42 31.54 10.41
CA ASP A 418 -23.87 30.43 11.25
C ASP A 418 -25.08 29.73 10.62
N THR A 419 -24.79 28.67 9.87
CA THR A 419 -25.78 27.84 9.18
C THR A 419 -26.18 26.60 9.97
N ARG A 420 -25.65 26.40 11.19
CA ARG A 420 -25.78 25.14 11.93
C ARG A 420 -27.24 24.72 12.16
N ARG A 421 -28.11 25.68 12.48
CA ARG A 421 -29.54 25.39 12.69
C ARG A 421 -30.23 24.91 11.41
N LEU A 422 -29.90 25.53 10.28
CA LEU A 422 -30.45 25.16 8.97
C LEU A 422 -29.95 23.77 8.56
N GLU A 423 -28.65 23.50 8.71
CA GLU A 423 -28.03 22.19 8.45
C GLU A 423 -28.68 21.08 9.28
N LEU A 424 -28.88 21.30 10.58
CA LEU A 424 -29.52 20.31 11.45
C LEU A 424 -30.99 20.11 11.11
N LEU A 425 -31.72 21.17 10.75
CA LEU A 425 -33.12 21.06 10.36
C LEU A 425 -33.28 20.25 9.07
N HIS A 426 -32.45 20.52 8.06
CA HIS A 426 -32.41 19.74 6.82
C HIS A 426 -31.97 18.30 7.09
N GLY A 427 -30.92 18.07 7.88
CA GLY A 427 -30.45 16.74 8.24
C GLY A 427 -31.50 15.91 9.00
N VAL A 428 -32.22 16.50 9.96
CA VAL A 428 -33.31 15.82 10.68
C VAL A 428 -34.47 15.51 9.72
N ALA A 429 -34.82 16.43 8.82
CA ALA A 429 -35.87 16.19 7.82
C ALA A 429 -35.48 15.05 6.87
N ALA A 430 -34.25 15.05 6.35
CA ALA A 430 -33.72 14.00 5.47
C ALA A 430 -33.71 12.63 6.16
N VAL A 431 -33.19 12.56 7.40
CA VAL A 431 -33.20 11.32 8.20
C VAL A 431 -34.62 10.86 8.52
N GLY A 432 -35.53 11.78 8.86
CA GLY A 432 -36.93 11.47 9.13
C GLY A 432 -37.66 10.90 7.91
N LEU A 433 -37.47 11.50 6.73
CA LEU A 433 -37.99 10.99 5.46
C LEU A 433 -37.41 9.62 5.12
N ALA A 434 -36.11 9.43 5.29
CA ALA A 434 -35.44 8.15 5.08
C ALA A 434 -35.97 7.06 6.02
N ALA A 435 -36.14 7.36 7.32
CA ALA A 435 -36.73 6.43 8.28
C ALA A 435 -38.16 6.04 7.89
N GLY A 436 -38.98 7.01 7.48
CA GLY A 436 -40.33 6.76 6.96
C GLY A 436 -40.31 5.86 5.72
N ALA A 437 -39.40 6.10 4.78
CA ALA A 437 -39.23 5.29 3.58
C ALA A 437 -38.82 3.85 3.91
N VAL A 438 -37.89 3.65 4.86
CA VAL A 438 -37.49 2.31 5.34
C VAL A 438 -38.66 1.57 5.98
N VAL A 439 -39.44 2.23 6.83
CA VAL A 439 -40.62 1.62 7.47
C VAL A 439 -41.65 1.23 6.42
N LEU A 440 -41.94 2.12 5.47
CA LEU A 440 -42.89 1.86 4.39
C LEU A 440 -42.43 0.69 3.50
N ALA A 441 -41.18 0.72 3.04
CA ALA A 441 -40.61 -0.33 2.19
C ALA A 441 -40.58 -1.69 2.91
N THR A 442 -40.22 -1.70 4.19
CA THR A 442 -40.24 -2.91 5.02
C THR A 442 -41.67 -3.44 5.20
N GLY A 443 -42.64 -2.57 5.49
CA GLY A 443 -44.04 -2.94 5.62
C GLY A 443 -44.63 -3.51 4.33
N LEU A 444 -44.30 -2.90 3.18
CA LEU A 444 -44.66 -3.42 1.87
C LEU A 444 -44.02 -4.77 1.61
N ALA A 445 -42.72 -4.94 1.87
CA ALA A 445 -42.04 -6.22 1.69
C ALA A 445 -42.70 -7.35 2.50
N ILE A 446 -43.02 -7.10 3.77
CA ILE A 446 -43.74 -8.05 4.64
C ILE A 446 -45.13 -8.37 4.08
N LEU A 447 -45.84 -7.37 3.56
CA LEU A 447 -47.17 -7.57 2.96
C LEU A 447 -47.10 -8.42 1.69
N PHE A 448 -46.13 -8.14 0.82
CA PHE A 448 -45.96 -8.81 -0.47
C PHE A 448 -45.39 -10.23 -0.31
N ASP A 449 -44.56 -10.51 0.69
CA ASP A 449 -44.10 -11.87 0.99
C ASP A 449 -45.26 -12.83 1.30
N ARG A 450 -46.40 -12.31 1.79
CA ARG A 450 -47.61 -13.11 2.02
C ARG A 450 -48.34 -13.51 0.73
N LEU A 451 -48.01 -12.88 -0.41
CA LEU A 451 -48.60 -13.17 -1.71
C LEU A 451 -47.87 -14.31 -2.46
N GLY A 452 -46.89 -14.96 -1.80
CA GLY A 452 -46.19 -16.13 -2.33
C GLY A 452 -44.88 -15.78 -3.06
N PRO A 453 -44.36 -16.69 -3.92
CA PRO A 453 -43.00 -16.60 -4.47
C PRO A 453 -42.71 -15.34 -5.31
N GLN A 454 -43.75 -14.68 -5.82
CA GLN A 454 -43.63 -13.45 -6.63
C GLN A 454 -43.60 -12.17 -5.78
N GLY A 455 -43.86 -12.27 -4.47
CA GLY A 455 -43.91 -11.16 -3.53
C GLY A 455 -42.69 -10.22 -3.59
N PRO A 456 -41.45 -10.75 -3.49
CA PRO A 456 -40.25 -9.92 -3.54
C PRO A 456 -40.11 -9.13 -4.85
N VAL A 457 -40.41 -9.75 -6.00
CA VAL A 457 -40.33 -9.11 -7.32
C VAL A 457 -41.38 -8.01 -7.45
N LEU A 458 -42.62 -8.27 -7.03
CA LEU A 458 -43.70 -7.29 -7.04
C LEU A 458 -43.38 -6.10 -6.13
N SER A 459 -42.84 -6.35 -4.94
CA SER A 459 -42.44 -5.29 -4.00
C SER A 459 -41.37 -4.38 -4.60
N ALA A 460 -40.36 -4.96 -5.27
CA ALA A 460 -39.30 -4.21 -5.93
C ALA A 460 -39.82 -3.38 -7.10
N VAL A 461 -40.71 -3.95 -7.93
CA VAL A 461 -41.35 -3.24 -9.05
C VAL A 461 -42.21 -2.08 -8.56
N VAL A 462 -43.05 -2.28 -7.54
CA VAL A 462 -43.90 -1.24 -6.96
C VAL A 462 -43.05 -0.11 -6.37
N LEU A 463 -42.00 -0.44 -5.62
CA LEU A 463 -41.06 0.55 -5.08
C LEU A 463 -40.32 1.31 -6.18
N ALA A 464 -39.86 0.62 -7.23
CA ALA A 464 -39.20 1.27 -8.37
C ALA A 464 -40.15 2.23 -9.11
N VAL A 465 -41.38 1.81 -9.38
CA VAL A 465 -42.40 2.65 -10.03
C VAL A 465 -42.74 3.85 -9.14
N ALA A 466 -42.98 3.64 -7.84
CA ALA A 466 -43.25 4.71 -6.90
C ALA A 466 -42.08 5.71 -6.82
N GLY A 467 -40.84 5.22 -6.80
CA GLY A 467 -39.63 6.05 -6.82
C GLY A 467 -39.52 6.88 -8.10
N VAL A 468 -39.75 6.27 -9.27
CA VAL A 468 -39.77 7.00 -10.56
C VAL A 468 -40.87 8.05 -10.58
N LEU A 469 -42.08 7.74 -10.12
CA LEU A 469 -43.19 8.70 -10.06
C LEU A 469 -42.90 9.85 -9.10
N ALA A 470 -42.26 9.57 -7.95
CA ALA A 470 -41.84 10.59 -7.00
C ALA A 470 -40.74 11.50 -7.58
N LEU A 471 -39.81 10.95 -8.37
CA LEU A 471 -38.78 11.72 -9.08
C LEU A 471 -39.35 12.57 -10.23
N LEU A 472 -40.41 12.10 -10.89
CA LEU A 472 -41.07 12.83 -11.98
C LEU A 472 -41.99 13.96 -11.48
N GLY A 473 -42.46 13.89 -10.23
CA GLY A 473 -43.34 14.90 -9.63
C GLY A 473 -42.74 16.32 -9.63
N PRO A 474 -41.51 16.51 -9.12
CA PRO A 474 -40.83 17.82 -9.12
C PRO A 474 -40.45 18.31 -10.53
N ILE A 475 -40.18 17.40 -11.48
CA ILE A 475 -39.77 17.76 -12.85
C ILE A 475 -40.93 18.39 -13.66
N ARG A 476 -42.17 18.25 -13.16
CA ARG A 476 -43.36 18.87 -13.75
C ARG A 476 -43.76 20.21 -13.10
N GLY A 477 -42.88 20.82 -12.31
CA GLY A 477 -43.07 22.14 -11.68
C GLY A 477 -42.00 23.13 -12.09
#